data_AF-A0A1G1LMM5-F1
#
_entry.id   AF-A0A1G1LMM5-F1
#
_cell.length_a   1.000
_cell.length_b   1.000
_cell.length_c   1.000
_cell.angle_alpha   90.00
_cell.angle_beta   90.00
_cell.angle_gamma   90.00
#
_symmetry.space_group_name_H-M   'P 1'
#
loop_
_entity.id
_entity.type
_entity.pdbx_description
1 polymer ?
#
loop_
_entity_poly.entity_id
_entity_poly.type
_entity_poly.pdbx_seq_one_letter_code
_entity_poly.pdbx_strand_id
1 'polypeptide(L)'
;MRIFLLFLAVLLNFCSLGQAEEVKGNSCVNCHSDMWDEIKGSVHSQQGIFCNKCHGGDPTQADKDLAKAPGTGFIGVPDKKQTMELCGTCHSDVSIMNFYGTRTDQLAQYKTSHHGKKLLEEGNAKVAVCSDCHGYHEVLKVSDPNSSVYPSNLPKTCAKCHGNEKLMHSFNLPSDVFDKYKNSVHGKALFEKGDTAAANCASCHGSHGAVPPGFREVGATCGKCHINEKAHFQESVHASISDREKFSECVSCHSNHDIQPVSIALYDQACSKCHTPESDAFKQGRQIKTILQKAEDDLAETRALVKQAGIEGFFIEEEEALLEEAKSKDLEMQPLQHKLIYNELASLSTASDAKIKEIKTSIEGKRAGLKWRKVGLIVLWIFILIMVWALNSEYKKIMAEEKTKQKNGK
;
A
#
# COMPACT_ATOMS: atom_id res chain seq x y z
N MET A 1 27.51 22.66 -33.63
CA MET A 1 26.19 22.00 -33.79
C MET A 1 26.22 20.79 -34.74
N ARG A 2 26.90 20.83 -35.90
CA ARG A 2 27.00 19.66 -36.82
C ARG A 2 27.86 18.49 -36.31
N ILE A 3 28.89 18.75 -35.50
CA ILE A 3 29.79 17.70 -34.97
C ILE A 3 29.12 16.89 -33.83
N PHE A 4 28.20 17.52 -33.08
CA PHE A 4 27.47 16.86 -31.98
C PHE A 4 26.36 15.91 -32.49
N LEU A 5 25.76 16.22 -33.65
CA LEU A 5 24.76 15.37 -34.31
C LEU A 5 25.38 14.13 -34.98
N LEU A 6 26.62 14.24 -35.46
CA LEU A 6 27.37 13.11 -36.04
C LEU A 6 27.80 12.09 -34.97
N PHE A 7 28.17 12.54 -33.76
CA PHE A 7 28.50 11.63 -32.66
C PHE A 7 27.27 10.87 -32.13
N LEU A 8 26.10 11.50 -32.09
CA LEU A 8 24.85 10.86 -31.67
C LEU A 8 24.36 9.82 -32.70
N ALA A 9 24.55 10.07 -34.00
CA ALA A 9 24.18 9.15 -35.08
C ALA A 9 25.11 7.94 -35.22
N VAL A 10 26.38 8.07 -34.82
CA VAL A 10 27.35 6.95 -34.82
C VAL A 10 27.16 6.06 -33.59
N LEU A 11 26.80 6.62 -32.42
CA LEU A 11 26.51 5.83 -31.21
C LEU A 11 25.16 5.06 -31.30
N LEU A 12 24.18 5.58 -32.05
CA LEU A 12 22.88 4.91 -32.25
C LEU A 12 22.90 3.83 -33.36
N ASN A 13 23.88 3.85 -34.28
CA ASN A 13 24.00 2.83 -35.33
C ASN A 13 24.89 1.64 -34.93
N PHE A 14 25.81 1.80 -33.98
CA PHE A 14 26.71 0.71 -33.59
C PHE A 14 26.06 -0.36 -32.69
N CYS A 15 24.96 -0.04 -32.01
CA CYS A 15 24.34 -0.98 -31.06
C CYS A 15 23.36 -1.96 -31.74
N SER A 16 22.72 -1.55 -32.84
CA SER A 16 21.69 -2.33 -33.55
C SER A 16 22.23 -3.18 -34.71
N LEU A 17 23.40 -2.83 -35.27
CA LEU A 17 24.05 -3.63 -36.32
C LEU A 17 24.68 -4.93 -35.78
N GLY A 18 25.27 -4.89 -34.57
CA GLY A 18 25.96 -6.06 -33.99
C GLY A 18 25.03 -7.23 -33.61
N GLN A 19 23.85 -6.94 -33.06
CA GLN A 19 22.88 -7.99 -32.70
C GLN A 19 22.30 -8.71 -33.92
N ALA A 20 22.04 -7.98 -35.01
CA ALA A 20 21.52 -8.56 -36.24
C ALA A 20 22.56 -9.49 -36.93
N GLU A 21 23.85 -9.22 -36.74
CA GLU A 21 24.95 -10.02 -37.28
C GLU A 21 25.22 -11.27 -36.42
N GLU A 22 25.16 -11.16 -35.09
CA GLU A 22 25.25 -12.31 -34.17
C GLU A 22 24.08 -13.29 -34.32
N VAL A 23 22.85 -12.80 -34.50
CA VAL A 23 21.67 -13.65 -34.75
C VAL A 23 21.84 -14.43 -36.07
N LYS A 24 22.33 -13.77 -37.13
CA LYS A 24 22.62 -14.43 -38.42
C LYS A 24 23.74 -15.47 -38.32
N GLY A 25 24.70 -15.27 -37.41
CA GLY A 25 25.81 -16.21 -37.17
C GLY A 25 25.45 -17.43 -36.31
N ASN A 26 24.29 -17.43 -35.65
CA ASN A 26 23.88 -18.51 -34.76
C ASN A 26 23.05 -19.56 -35.50
N SER A 27 23.65 -20.73 -35.76
CA SER A 27 22.99 -21.84 -36.46
C SER A 27 21.76 -22.36 -35.72
N CYS A 28 21.72 -22.25 -34.38
CA CYS A 28 20.56 -22.65 -33.60
C CYS A 28 19.34 -21.80 -33.96
N VAL A 29 19.48 -20.47 -34.03
CA VAL A 29 18.38 -19.55 -34.37
C VAL A 29 17.98 -19.69 -35.83
N ASN A 30 18.95 -19.90 -36.73
CA ASN A 30 18.66 -20.09 -38.15
C ASN A 30 17.87 -21.38 -38.44
N CYS A 31 18.22 -22.49 -37.79
CA CYS A 31 17.51 -23.76 -37.95
C CYS A 31 16.21 -23.84 -37.13
N HIS A 32 16.17 -23.21 -35.94
CA HIS A 32 14.99 -23.11 -35.07
C HIS A 32 14.35 -21.72 -35.16
N SER A 33 14.18 -21.22 -36.38
CA SER A 33 13.63 -19.87 -36.62
C SER A 33 12.19 -19.70 -36.14
N ASP A 34 11.45 -20.80 -36.06
CA ASP A 34 10.11 -20.88 -35.49
C ASP A 34 10.10 -20.60 -33.98
N MET A 35 11.15 -21.01 -33.27
CA MET A 35 11.30 -20.78 -31.82
C MET A 35 11.87 -19.40 -31.48
N TRP A 36 12.42 -18.68 -32.47
CA TRP A 36 12.99 -17.34 -32.27
C TRP A 36 11.95 -16.35 -31.73
N ASP A 37 10.71 -16.48 -32.16
CA ASP A 37 9.62 -15.61 -31.73
C ASP A 37 9.33 -15.70 -30.23
N GLU A 38 9.66 -16.82 -29.59
CA GLU A 38 9.48 -17.03 -28.15
C GLU A 38 10.53 -16.28 -27.31
N ILE A 39 11.75 -16.09 -27.83
CA ILE A 39 12.87 -15.52 -27.06
C ILE A 39 13.27 -14.09 -27.47
N LYS A 40 12.94 -13.66 -28.70
CA LYS A 40 13.36 -12.36 -29.27
C LYS A 40 12.95 -11.14 -28.42
N GLY A 41 11.88 -11.26 -27.64
CA GLY A 41 11.39 -10.20 -26.75
C GLY A 41 12.04 -10.17 -25.37
N SER A 42 12.78 -11.21 -25.00
CA SER A 42 13.35 -11.35 -23.66
C SER A 42 14.50 -10.40 -23.39
N VAL A 43 14.78 -10.17 -22.11
CA VAL A 43 15.96 -9.42 -21.67
C VAL A 43 17.25 -10.13 -22.03
N HIS A 44 17.24 -11.46 -22.16
CA HIS A 44 18.42 -12.26 -22.48
C HIS A 44 18.82 -12.10 -23.95
N SER A 45 17.87 -12.21 -24.89
CA SER A 45 18.16 -12.04 -26.32
C SER A 45 18.64 -10.62 -26.63
N GLN A 46 18.10 -9.61 -25.93
CA GLN A 46 18.57 -8.23 -26.00
C GLN A 46 20.02 -8.04 -25.51
N GLN A 47 20.62 -9.03 -24.83
CA GLN A 47 22.02 -9.02 -24.39
C GLN A 47 22.87 -10.06 -25.14
N GLY A 48 22.40 -10.60 -26.27
CA GLY A 48 23.15 -11.61 -27.05
C GLY A 48 23.17 -13.00 -26.40
N ILE A 49 22.30 -13.26 -25.42
CA ILE A 49 22.15 -14.57 -24.78
C ILE A 49 21.10 -15.36 -25.56
N PHE A 50 21.58 -16.28 -26.40
CA PHE A 50 20.76 -17.12 -27.27
C PHE A 50 20.67 -18.57 -26.78
N CYS A 51 20.02 -19.43 -27.57
CA CYS A 51 19.68 -20.82 -27.24
C CYS A 51 20.83 -21.60 -26.58
N ASN A 52 22.02 -21.51 -27.16
CA ASN A 52 23.19 -22.28 -26.74
C ASN A 52 23.75 -21.87 -25.36
N LYS A 53 23.43 -20.67 -24.89
CA LYS A 53 23.82 -20.22 -23.53
C LYS A 53 22.99 -20.88 -22.43
N CYS A 54 21.82 -21.41 -22.78
CA CYS A 54 20.94 -22.13 -21.85
C CYS A 54 20.93 -23.64 -22.11
N HIS A 55 20.83 -24.03 -23.38
CA HIS A 55 20.69 -25.43 -23.79
C HIS A 55 22.02 -26.09 -24.18
N GLY A 56 23.13 -25.35 -24.25
CA GLY A 56 24.41 -25.82 -24.78
C GLY A 56 24.39 -26.01 -26.30
N GLY A 57 25.37 -26.76 -26.83
CA GLY A 57 25.52 -26.97 -28.26
C GLY A 57 26.47 -25.95 -28.92
N ASP A 58 26.95 -26.29 -30.11
CA ASP A 58 27.83 -25.43 -30.92
C ASP A 58 26.99 -24.61 -31.93
N PRO A 59 26.81 -23.30 -31.71
CA PRO A 59 26.03 -22.44 -32.59
C PRO A 59 26.72 -22.14 -33.93
N THR A 60 27.94 -22.64 -34.17
CA THR A 60 28.67 -22.45 -35.43
C THR A 60 28.44 -23.59 -36.42
N GLN A 61 27.91 -24.73 -35.96
CA GLN A 61 27.67 -25.90 -36.80
C GLN A 61 26.30 -25.81 -37.46
N ALA A 62 26.25 -25.84 -38.79
CA ALA A 62 25.00 -25.93 -39.54
C ALA A 62 24.38 -27.33 -39.48
N ASP A 63 25.21 -28.36 -39.32
CA ASP A 63 24.74 -29.74 -39.16
C ASP A 63 24.21 -29.95 -37.73
N LYS A 64 22.99 -30.46 -37.63
CA LYS A 64 22.28 -30.62 -36.35
C LYS A 64 22.94 -31.63 -35.42
N ASP A 65 23.58 -32.66 -35.96
CA ASP A 65 24.18 -33.76 -35.18
C ASP A 65 25.54 -33.32 -34.67
N LEU A 66 26.29 -32.53 -35.46
CA LEU A 66 27.51 -31.86 -35.01
C LEU A 66 27.22 -30.76 -33.98
N ALA A 67 26.19 -29.94 -34.19
CA ALA A 67 25.81 -28.88 -33.24
C ALA A 67 25.43 -29.42 -31.86
N LYS A 68 24.92 -30.65 -31.79
CA LYS A 68 24.44 -31.32 -30.56
C LYS A 68 25.34 -32.49 -30.15
N ALA A 69 26.53 -32.61 -30.75
CA ALA A 69 27.40 -33.74 -30.54
C ALA A 69 27.82 -33.86 -29.06
N PRO A 70 28.12 -35.08 -28.58
CA PRO A 70 28.73 -35.26 -27.26
C PRO A 70 29.98 -34.39 -27.11
N GLY A 71 30.06 -33.61 -26.03
CA GLY A 71 31.15 -32.66 -25.78
C GLY A 71 30.81 -31.19 -26.06
N THR A 72 29.72 -30.91 -26.78
CA THR A 72 29.21 -29.53 -26.98
C THR A 72 28.43 -28.99 -25.77
N GLY A 73 28.20 -29.82 -24.76
CA GLY A 73 27.42 -29.47 -23.57
C GLY A 73 25.92 -29.33 -23.84
N PHE A 74 25.40 -29.82 -24.97
CA PHE A 74 23.97 -29.77 -25.28
C PHE A 74 23.16 -30.63 -24.29
N ILE A 75 22.17 -30.02 -23.63
CA ILE A 75 21.34 -30.66 -22.59
C ILE A 75 19.87 -30.84 -23.00
N GLY A 76 19.46 -30.36 -24.18
CA GLY A 76 18.05 -30.35 -24.55
C GLY A 76 17.23 -29.44 -23.63
N VAL A 77 15.99 -29.83 -23.30
CA VAL A 77 15.15 -29.04 -22.36
C VAL A 77 15.61 -29.34 -20.93
N PRO A 78 16.14 -28.35 -20.18
CA PRO A 78 16.61 -28.58 -18.82
C PRO A 78 15.44 -28.96 -17.91
N ASP A 79 15.65 -29.95 -17.04
CA ASP A 79 14.71 -30.23 -15.96
C ASP A 79 14.73 -29.10 -14.90
N LYS A 80 13.89 -29.22 -13.86
CA LYS A 80 13.77 -28.18 -12.82
C LYS A 80 15.09 -27.93 -12.07
N LYS A 81 15.85 -28.97 -11.77
CA LYS A 81 17.12 -28.84 -11.04
C LYS A 81 18.17 -28.20 -11.94
N GLN A 82 18.27 -28.66 -13.19
CA GLN A 82 19.15 -28.08 -14.19
C GLN A 82 18.80 -26.62 -14.47
N THR A 83 17.52 -26.27 -14.55
CA THR A 83 17.06 -24.88 -14.76
C THR A 83 17.53 -23.97 -13.63
N MET A 84 17.37 -24.41 -12.38
CA MET A 84 17.82 -23.66 -11.21
C MET A 84 19.34 -23.44 -11.22
N GLU A 85 20.12 -24.49 -11.51
CA GLU A 85 21.59 -24.41 -11.58
C GLU A 85 22.04 -23.50 -12.73
N LEU A 86 21.39 -23.63 -13.89
CA LEU A 86 21.66 -22.85 -15.08
C LEU A 86 21.48 -21.34 -14.85
N CYS A 87 20.33 -20.92 -14.30
CA CYS A 87 20.11 -19.51 -13.98
C CYS A 87 21.20 -18.99 -13.02
N GLY A 88 21.60 -19.83 -12.05
CA GLY A 88 22.65 -19.53 -11.08
C GLY A 88 24.03 -19.25 -11.67
N THR A 89 24.37 -19.86 -12.80
CA THR A 89 25.68 -19.66 -13.44
C THR A 89 25.98 -18.20 -13.75
N CYS A 90 24.94 -17.41 -14.07
CA CYS A 90 25.05 -15.97 -14.31
C CYS A 90 24.45 -15.17 -13.15
N HIS A 91 23.23 -15.49 -12.71
CA HIS A 91 22.51 -14.73 -11.69
C HIS A 91 23.02 -14.95 -10.25
N SER A 92 24.11 -15.69 -10.07
CA SER A 92 24.84 -15.77 -8.80
C SER A 92 26.29 -15.28 -8.91
N ASP A 93 26.68 -14.72 -10.05
CA ASP A 93 28.01 -14.18 -10.28
C ASP A 93 27.98 -12.64 -10.26
N VAL A 94 28.67 -12.05 -9.28
CA VAL A 94 28.77 -10.60 -9.11
C VAL A 94 29.49 -9.95 -10.29
N SER A 95 30.49 -10.62 -10.87
CA SER A 95 31.25 -10.10 -12.01
C SER A 95 30.37 -9.90 -13.25
N ILE A 96 29.31 -10.71 -13.40
CA ILE A 96 28.37 -10.62 -14.51
C ILE A 96 27.21 -9.68 -14.17
N MET A 97 26.60 -9.83 -12.99
CA MET A 97 25.33 -9.16 -12.67
C MET A 97 25.46 -7.74 -12.11
N ASN A 98 26.63 -7.35 -11.58
CA ASN A 98 26.81 -6.03 -10.99
C ASN A 98 26.57 -4.90 -12.01
N PHE A 99 26.96 -5.10 -13.27
CA PHE A 99 26.71 -4.13 -14.36
C PHE A 99 25.22 -3.87 -14.58
N TYR A 100 24.37 -4.87 -14.33
CA TYR A 100 22.92 -4.78 -14.49
C TYR A 100 22.20 -4.37 -13.21
N GLY A 101 22.93 -4.04 -12.14
CA GLY A 101 22.35 -3.70 -10.83
C GLY A 101 21.52 -4.83 -10.21
N THR A 102 21.79 -6.08 -10.62
CA THR A 102 21.01 -7.24 -10.19
C THR A 102 21.72 -7.96 -9.05
N ARG A 103 20.98 -8.25 -7.98
CA ARG A 103 21.48 -9.01 -6.83
C ARG A 103 21.83 -10.45 -7.22
N THR A 104 22.88 -10.99 -6.61
CA THR A 104 23.43 -12.33 -6.91
C THR A 104 23.21 -13.37 -5.83
N ASP A 105 22.52 -13.01 -4.75
CA ASP A 105 22.21 -13.92 -3.67
C ASP A 105 20.89 -14.68 -3.87
N GLN A 106 20.23 -14.52 -5.01
CA GLN A 106 18.90 -15.08 -5.27
C GLN A 106 18.87 -16.60 -5.28
N LEU A 107 19.90 -17.25 -5.85
CA LEU A 107 20.02 -18.70 -5.79
C LEU A 107 20.24 -19.19 -4.35
N ALA A 108 21.08 -18.49 -3.59
CA ALA A 108 21.33 -18.82 -2.19
C ALA A 108 20.04 -18.70 -1.37
N GLN A 109 19.26 -17.63 -1.59
CA GLN A 109 17.94 -17.49 -0.97
C GLN A 109 16.97 -18.60 -1.41
N TYR A 110 16.91 -18.91 -2.71
CA TYR A 110 16.08 -19.99 -3.23
C TYR A 110 16.34 -21.32 -2.54
N LYS A 111 17.62 -21.68 -2.34
CA LYS A 111 18.01 -22.89 -1.61
C LYS A 111 17.47 -22.95 -0.17
N THR A 112 17.23 -21.79 0.45
CA THR A 112 16.62 -21.71 1.80
C THR A 112 15.09 -21.77 1.80
N SER A 113 14.45 -21.53 0.64
CA SER A 113 13.00 -21.54 0.49
C SER A 113 12.40 -22.95 0.62
N HIS A 114 11.11 -23.06 0.93
CA HIS A 114 10.44 -24.37 0.94
C HIS A 114 10.41 -25.02 -0.45
N HIS A 115 10.30 -24.21 -1.52
CA HIS A 115 10.41 -24.71 -2.89
C HIS A 115 11.80 -25.32 -3.15
N GLY A 116 12.86 -24.61 -2.82
CA GLY A 116 14.24 -25.07 -3.02
C GLY A 116 14.58 -26.30 -2.18
N LYS A 117 14.21 -26.31 -0.89
CA LYS A 117 14.42 -27.48 -0.01
C LYS A 117 13.71 -28.72 -0.56
N LYS A 118 12.44 -28.62 -0.94
CA LYS A 118 11.71 -29.76 -1.51
C LYS A 118 12.29 -30.25 -2.84
N LEU A 119 12.79 -29.35 -3.69
CA LEU A 119 13.44 -29.76 -4.93
C LEU A 119 14.78 -30.47 -4.66
N LEU A 120 15.62 -29.89 -3.80
CA LEU A 120 17.00 -30.31 -3.60
C LEU A 120 17.15 -31.50 -2.65
N GLU A 121 16.34 -31.55 -1.59
CA GLU A 121 16.42 -32.56 -0.55
C GLU A 121 15.47 -33.75 -0.81
N GLU A 122 14.26 -33.47 -1.32
CA GLU A 122 13.24 -34.50 -1.57
C GLU A 122 13.14 -34.90 -3.06
N GLY A 123 13.82 -34.19 -3.97
CA GLY A 123 13.72 -34.43 -5.42
C GLY A 123 12.33 -34.09 -6.01
N ASN A 124 11.50 -33.33 -5.29
CA ASN A 124 10.11 -33.10 -5.68
C ASN A 124 9.99 -31.99 -6.74
N ALA A 125 9.99 -32.37 -8.01
CA ALA A 125 9.88 -31.44 -9.13
C ALA A 125 8.49 -30.79 -9.31
N LYS A 126 7.51 -31.05 -8.42
CA LYS A 126 6.21 -30.35 -8.44
C LYS A 126 6.26 -28.94 -7.85
N VAL A 127 7.36 -28.57 -7.20
CA VAL A 127 7.57 -27.22 -6.63
C VAL A 127 8.11 -26.24 -7.67
N ALA A 128 7.99 -24.94 -7.39
CA ALA A 128 8.43 -23.89 -8.31
C ALA A 128 9.96 -23.74 -8.36
N VAL A 129 10.50 -23.41 -9.54
CA VAL A 129 11.86 -22.93 -9.80
C VAL A 129 11.82 -21.54 -10.43
N CYS A 130 12.99 -20.98 -10.73
CA CYS A 130 13.15 -19.64 -11.30
C CYS A 130 12.22 -19.37 -12.49
N SER A 131 12.13 -20.32 -13.42
CA SER A 131 11.34 -20.18 -14.65
C SER A 131 9.82 -20.25 -14.44
N ASP A 132 9.33 -20.91 -13.39
CA ASP A 132 7.90 -20.95 -13.08
C ASP A 132 7.37 -19.56 -12.71
N CYS A 133 8.24 -18.72 -12.12
CA CYS A 133 7.91 -17.34 -11.77
C CYS A 133 8.28 -16.35 -12.88
N HIS A 134 9.50 -16.42 -13.42
CA HIS A 134 10.04 -15.42 -14.36
C HIS A 134 9.75 -15.70 -15.85
N GLY A 135 9.27 -16.90 -16.18
CA GLY A 135 9.24 -17.40 -17.56
C GLY A 135 10.56 -18.08 -17.93
N TYR A 136 10.59 -18.70 -19.11
CA TYR A 136 11.75 -19.44 -19.63
C TYR A 136 12.33 -18.77 -20.88
N HIS A 137 11.53 -18.58 -21.94
CA HIS A 137 11.97 -17.91 -23.17
C HIS A 137 11.61 -16.42 -23.16
N GLU A 138 10.49 -16.05 -22.57
CA GLU A 138 9.96 -14.67 -22.53
C GLU A 138 10.33 -13.91 -21.25
N VAL A 139 11.54 -14.11 -20.73
CA VAL A 139 11.98 -13.48 -19.47
C VAL A 139 12.03 -11.96 -19.61
N LEU A 140 11.22 -11.25 -18.83
CA LEU A 140 11.15 -9.79 -18.79
C LEU A 140 11.83 -9.22 -17.53
N LYS A 141 12.17 -7.92 -17.57
CA LYS A 141 12.67 -7.20 -16.39
C LYS A 141 11.58 -7.19 -15.31
N VAL A 142 11.96 -7.31 -14.04
CA VAL A 142 10.99 -7.29 -12.92
C VAL A 142 10.21 -5.97 -12.80
N SER A 143 10.75 -4.89 -13.34
CA SER A 143 10.11 -3.57 -13.41
C SER A 143 9.18 -3.40 -14.61
N ASP A 144 9.15 -4.35 -15.54
CA ASP A 144 8.25 -4.33 -16.69
C ASP A 144 6.83 -4.71 -16.25
N PRO A 145 5.80 -3.89 -16.50
CA PRO A 145 4.41 -4.21 -16.14
C PRO A 145 3.86 -5.50 -16.78
N ASN A 146 4.47 -6.00 -17.85
CA ASN A 146 4.11 -7.27 -18.49
C ASN A 146 4.81 -8.48 -17.85
N SER A 147 5.81 -8.25 -16.98
CA SER A 147 6.50 -9.33 -16.27
C SER A 147 5.54 -10.04 -15.33
N SER A 148 5.60 -11.37 -15.32
CA SER A 148 4.86 -12.22 -14.38
C SER A 148 5.22 -11.94 -12.92
N VAL A 149 6.42 -11.41 -12.66
CA VAL A 149 6.88 -11.04 -11.31
C VAL A 149 6.76 -9.55 -11.00
N TYR A 150 6.13 -8.77 -11.89
CA TYR A 150 5.77 -7.39 -11.59
C TYR A 150 4.82 -7.33 -10.38
N PRO A 151 4.89 -6.33 -9.48
CA PRO A 151 4.15 -6.33 -8.22
C PRO A 151 2.65 -6.63 -8.34
N SER A 152 1.95 -6.09 -9.35
CA SER A 152 0.52 -6.33 -9.57
C SER A 152 0.19 -7.68 -10.25
N ASN A 153 1.17 -8.31 -10.90
CA ASN A 153 1.02 -9.63 -11.53
C ASN A 153 1.42 -10.76 -10.60
N LEU A 154 2.32 -10.49 -9.65
CA LEU A 154 2.93 -11.49 -8.79
C LEU A 154 1.90 -12.37 -8.04
N PRO A 155 0.81 -11.85 -7.45
CA PRO A 155 -0.16 -12.72 -6.79
C PRO A 155 -0.85 -13.70 -7.76
N LYS A 156 -1.08 -13.30 -9.02
CA LYS A 156 -1.61 -14.20 -10.06
C LYS A 156 -0.58 -15.26 -10.45
N THR A 157 0.70 -14.91 -10.48
CA THR A 157 1.80 -15.86 -10.70
C THR A 157 1.85 -16.91 -9.60
N CYS A 158 1.74 -16.51 -8.33
CA CYS A 158 1.63 -17.45 -7.21
C CYS A 158 0.38 -18.34 -7.36
N ALA A 159 -0.76 -17.76 -7.76
CA ALA A 159 -2.03 -18.47 -7.91
C ALA A 159 -2.02 -19.57 -8.98
N LYS A 160 -1.10 -19.53 -9.96
CA LYS A 160 -0.94 -20.63 -10.94
C LYS A 160 -0.76 -22.00 -10.25
N CYS A 161 -0.05 -22.00 -9.12
CA CYS A 161 0.18 -23.20 -8.30
C CYS A 161 -0.65 -23.16 -7.00
N HIS A 162 -0.63 -22.03 -6.29
CA HIS A 162 -1.31 -21.90 -4.99
C HIS A 162 -2.84 -21.75 -5.07
N GLY A 163 -3.39 -21.52 -6.27
CA GLY A 163 -4.82 -21.61 -6.56
C GLY A 163 -5.24 -22.96 -7.13
N ASN A 164 -4.30 -23.87 -7.37
CA ASN A 164 -4.57 -25.19 -7.94
C ASN A 164 -4.89 -26.20 -6.83
N GLU A 165 -6.17 -26.52 -6.68
CA GLU A 165 -6.68 -27.42 -5.64
C GLU A 165 -5.98 -28.79 -5.64
N LYS A 166 -5.88 -29.44 -6.80
CA LYS A 166 -5.26 -30.77 -6.92
C LYS A 166 -3.79 -30.74 -6.50
N LEU A 167 -3.04 -29.71 -6.92
CA LEU A 167 -1.64 -29.55 -6.56
C LEU A 167 -1.49 -29.27 -5.06
N MET A 168 -2.21 -28.29 -4.52
CA MET A 168 -2.11 -27.90 -3.11
C MET A 168 -2.58 -29.00 -2.16
N HIS A 169 -3.63 -29.75 -2.52
CA HIS A 169 -4.07 -30.92 -1.75
C HIS A 169 -2.98 -31.99 -1.68
N SER A 170 -2.16 -32.17 -2.73
CA SER A 170 -1.02 -33.11 -2.68
C SER A 170 0.09 -32.68 -1.70
N PHE A 171 0.07 -31.43 -1.25
CA PHE A 171 0.96 -30.87 -0.23
C PHE A 171 0.25 -30.60 1.10
N ASN A 172 -1.03 -30.95 1.25
CA ASN A 172 -1.89 -30.59 2.40
C ASN A 172 -1.94 -29.08 2.67
N LEU A 173 -1.99 -28.28 1.60
CA LEU A 173 -2.07 -26.82 1.66
C LEU A 173 -3.44 -26.33 1.16
N PRO A 174 -3.93 -25.19 1.68
CA PRO A 174 -5.13 -24.55 1.16
C PRO A 174 -4.89 -23.96 -0.24
N SER A 175 -5.91 -24.04 -1.11
CA SER A 175 -5.88 -23.45 -2.46
C SER A 175 -6.67 -22.14 -2.59
N ASP A 176 -7.35 -21.69 -1.53
CA ASP A 176 -8.18 -20.48 -1.52
C ASP A 176 -7.40 -19.21 -1.13
N VAL A 177 -6.07 -19.32 -0.97
CA VAL A 177 -5.21 -18.23 -0.47
C VAL A 177 -5.19 -17.01 -1.39
N PHE A 178 -5.30 -17.23 -2.70
CA PHE A 178 -5.36 -16.13 -3.68
C PHE A 178 -6.67 -15.34 -3.56
N ASP A 179 -7.80 -16.02 -3.42
CA ASP A 179 -9.11 -15.38 -3.31
C ASP A 179 -9.21 -14.59 -2.00
N LYS A 180 -8.71 -15.15 -0.89
CA LYS A 180 -8.54 -14.44 0.38
C LYS A 180 -7.67 -13.20 0.23
N TYR A 181 -6.48 -13.34 -0.36
CA TYR A 181 -5.58 -12.21 -0.59
C TYR A 181 -6.23 -11.12 -1.43
N LYS A 182 -6.92 -11.47 -2.51
CA LYS A 182 -7.62 -10.52 -3.37
C LYS A 182 -8.66 -9.71 -2.61
N ASN A 183 -9.36 -10.33 -1.66
CA ASN A 183 -10.39 -9.68 -0.84
C ASN A 183 -9.83 -8.85 0.33
N SER A 184 -8.56 -9.06 0.68
CA SER A 184 -7.87 -8.33 1.74
C SER A 184 -7.63 -6.85 1.41
N VAL A 185 -7.30 -6.05 2.42
CA VAL A 185 -6.94 -4.63 2.24
C VAL A 185 -5.77 -4.43 1.28
N HIS A 186 -4.76 -5.29 1.35
CA HIS A 186 -3.59 -5.20 0.50
C HIS A 186 -3.92 -5.61 -0.94
N GLY A 187 -4.72 -6.67 -1.11
CA GLY A 187 -5.19 -7.10 -2.43
C GLY A 187 -6.08 -6.05 -3.10
N LYS A 188 -7.02 -5.44 -2.37
CA LYS A 188 -7.84 -4.34 -2.88
C LYS A 188 -7.00 -3.12 -3.24
N ALA A 189 -6.03 -2.72 -2.41
CA ALA A 189 -5.12 -1.64 -2.74
C ALA A 189 -4.33 -1.94 -4.04
N LEU A 190 -3.81 -3.16 -4.17
CA LEU A 190 -3.03 -3.55 -5.35
C LEU A 190 -3.88 -3.65 -6.63
N PHE A 191 -5.04 -4.30 -6.58
CA PHE A 191 -5.84 -4.62 -7.77
C PHE A 191 -6.87 -3.56 -8.12
N GLU A 192 -7.51 -2.92 -7.14
CA GLU A 192 -8.57 -1.93 -7.40
C GLU A 192 -8.00 -0.51 -7.51
N LYS A 193 -6.99 -0.18 -6.69
CA LYS A 193 -6.36 1.14 -6.69
C LYS A 193 -5.07 1.22 -7.51
N GLY A 194 -4.55 0.09 -7.99
CA GLY A 194 -3.30 0.03 -8.72
C GLY A 194 -2.07 0.39 -7.88
N ASP A 195 -2.16 0.30 -6.56
CA ASP A 195 -1.08 0.66 -5.65
C ASP A 195 -0.03 -0.47 -5.59
N THR A 196 1.04 -0.32 -6.37
CA THR A 196 2.14 -1.29 -6.41
C THR A 196 2.99 -1.30 -5.14
N ALA A 197 2.83 -0.33 -4.24
CA ALA A 197 3.48 -0.32 -2.93
C ALA A 197 2.72 -1.18 -1.90
N ALA A 198 1.47 -1.55 -2.19
CA ALA A 198 0.70 -2.46 -1.34
C ALA A 198 1.42 -3.82 -1.20
N ALA A 199 1.35 -4.40 0.01
CA ALA A 199 1.99 -5.68 0.28
C ALA A 199 1.42 -6.79 -0.61
N ASN A 200 2.30 -7.60 -1.19
CA ASN A 200 1.94 -8.77 -1.99
C ASN A 200 2.47 -10.05 -1.34
N CYS A 201 2.29 -11.19 -2.02
CA CYS A 201 2.71 -12.48 -1.51
C CYS A 201 4.19 -12.49 -1.09
N ALA A 202 5.08 -11.89 -1.89
CA ALA A 202 6.50 -11.84 -1.60
C ALA A 202 6.88 -10.82 -0.50
N SER A 203 6.06 -9.81 -0.24
CA SER A 203 6.28 -8.88 0.88
C SER A 203 6.29 -9.62 2.23
N CYS A 204 5.45 -10.66 2.35
CA CYS A 204 5.33 -11.47 3.55
C CYS A 204 6.18 -12.76 3.51
N HIS A 205 6.12 -13.50 2.40
CA HIS A 205 6.80 -14.79 2.27
C HIS A 205 8.25 -14.67 1.80
N GLY A 206 8.65 -13.54 1.21
CA GLY A 206 9.91 -13.38 0.49
C GLY A 206 9.78 -13.76 -0.99
N SER A 207 10.60 -13.14 -1.84
CA SER A 207 10.58 -13.37 -3.30
C SER A 207 11.34 -14.63 -3.69
N HIS A 208 12.64 -14.68 -3.40
CA HIS A 208 13.50 -15.82 -3.74
C HIS A 208 13.66 -16.77 -2.54
N GLY A 209 13.65 -16.25 -1.30
CA GLY A 209 13.59 -17.04 -0.07
C GLY A 209 12.17 -17.36 0.39
N ALA A 210 11.26 -17.68 -0.55
CA ALA A 210 9.82 -17.84 -0.27
C ALA A 210 9.54 -18.89 0.83
N VAL A 211 9.22 -18.41 2.02
CA VAL A 211 8.93 -19.21 3.23
C VAL A 211 7.75 -18.55 3.96
N PRO A 212 6.69 -19.31 4.30
CA PRO A 212 5.66 -18.82 5.21
C PRO A 212 6.29 -18.33 6.51
N PRO A 213 6.02 -17.07 6.94
CA PRO A 213 6.55 -16.58 8.20
C PRO A 213 6.09 -17.50 9.34
N GLY A 214 7.04 -17.92 10.17
CA GLY A 214 6.73 -18.61 11.40
C GLY A 214 6.05 -17.67 12.40
N PHE A 215 5.50 -18.24 13.46
CA PHE A 215 4.69 -17.52 14.46
C PHE A 215 5.41 -16.30 15.12
N ARG A 216 6.74 -16.33 15.36
CA ARG A 216 7.48 -15.17 15.90
C ARG A 216 7.88 -14.18 14.83
N GLU A 217 7.94 -14.66 13.60
CA GLU A 217 8.34 -13.89 12.43
C GLU A 217 7.16 -13.12 11.84
N VAL A 218 5.93 -13.40 12.25
CA VAL A 218 4.71 -12.66 11.85
C VAL A 218 4.84 -11.19 12.21
N GLY A 219 5.13 -10.82 13.46
CA GLY A 219 5.29 -9.41 13.81
C GLY A 219 6.52 -8.79 13.17
N ALA A 220 7.60 -9.54 12.94
CA ALA A 220 8.73 -9.09 12.13
C ALA A 220 8.33 -8.75 10.69
N THR A 221 7.37 -9.47 10.14
CA THR A 221 6.87 -9.28 8.78
C THR A 221 5.98 -8.05 8.68
N CYS A 222 4.96 -7.94 9.54
CA CYS A 222 4.04 -6.80 9.56
C CYS A 222 4.78 -5.49 9.90
N GLY A 223 5.70 -5.55 10.87
CA GLY A 223 6.46 -4.39 11.34
C GLY A 223 7.51 -3.84 10.38
N LYS A 224 7.69 -4.43 9.20
CA LYS A 224 8.47 -3.77 8.13
C LYS A 224 7.80 -2.49 7.65
N CYS A 225 6.46 -2.43 7.72
CA CYS A 225 5.67 -1.28 7.33
C CYS A 225 4.87 -0.70 8.51
N HIS A 226 4.30 -1.55 9.36
CA HIS A 226 3.53 -1.17 10.55
C HIS A 226 4.44 -1.01 11.78
N ILE A 227 5.38 -0.06 11.68
CA ILE A 227 6.48 0.09 12.64
C ILE A 227 5.95 0.54 14.01
N ASN A 228 5.06 1.53 14.04
CA ASN A 228 4.53 2.09 15.28
C ASN A 228 3.57 1.11 15.98
N GLU A 229 2.71 0.46 15.20
CA GLU A 229 1.80 -0.57 15.72
C GLU A 229 2.60 -1.72 16.34
N LYS A 230 3.67 -2.16 15.68
CA LYS A 230 4.56 -3.16 16.23
C LYS A 230 5.23 -2.70 17.52
N ALA A 231 5.78 -1.48 17.54
CA ALA A 231 6.48 -0.96 18.71
C ALA A 231 5.56 -0.94 19.93
N HIS A 232 4.35 -0.38 19.79
CA HIS A 232 3.36 -0.37 20.87
C HIS A 232 2.85 -1.77 21.22
N PHE A 233 2.67 -2.66 20.23
CA PHE A 233 2.30 -4.04 20.49
C PHE A 233 3.31 -4.77 21.37
N GLN A 234 4.62 -4.54 21.16
CA GLN A 234 5.69 -5.13 21.95
C GLN A 234 5.66 -4.73 23.43
N GLU A 235 5.04 -3.59 23.75
CA GLU A 235 4.82 -3.14 25.14
C GLU A 235 3.57 -3.74 25.77
N SER A 236 2.74 -4.45 25.01
CA SER A 236 1.48 -5.04 25.50
C SER A 236 1.70 -6.36 26.24
N VAL A 237 0.71 -6.76 27.05
CA VAL A 237 0.70 -8.07 27.72
C VAL A 237 0.69 -9.23 26.74
N HIS A 238 0.15 -9.03 25.52
CA HIS A 238 0.07 -10.06 24.49
C HIS A 238 1.42 -10.36 23.84
N ALA A 239 2.38 -9.43 23.87
CA ALA A 239 3.73 -9.68 23.35
C ALA A 239 4.51 -10.71 24.18
N SER A 240 4.14 -10.91 25.45
CA SER A 240 4.78 -11.91 26.31
C SER A 240 4.20 -13.33 26.16
N ILE A 241 3.12 -13.50 25.38
CA ILE A 241 2.50 -14.80 25.15
C ILE A 241 3.39 -15.62 24.20
N SER A 242 3.99 -16.69 24.73
CA SER A 242 4.89 -17.58 23.97
C SER A 242 4.20 -18.82 23.39
N ASP A 243 2.92 -19.06 23.72
CA ASP A 243 2.18 -20.25 23.31
C ASP A 243 1.65 -20.11 21.88
N ARG A 244 2.25 -20.87 20.96
CA ARG A 244 2.00 -20.83 19.51
C ARG A 244 0.61 -21.34 19.12
N GLU A 245 0.03 -22.23 19.92
CA GLU A 245 -1.30 -22.79 19.64
C GLU A 245 -2.40 -21.82 20.03
N LYS A 246 -2.10 -20.94 21.00
CA LYS A 246 -3.08 -19.97 21.52
C LYS A 246 -2.97 -18.61 20.88
N PHE A 247 -1.76 -18.19 20.46
CA PHE A 247 -1.54 -16.82 20.01
C PHE A 247 -0.38 -16.69 19.01
N SER A 248 -0.65 -16.02 17.89
CA SER A 248 0.27 -15.78 16.77
C SER A 248 0.33 -14.28 16.45
N GLU A 249 0.61 -13.47 17.46
CA GLU A 249 0.82 -12.02 17.35
C GLU A 249 -0.29 -11.31 16.54
N CYS A 250 0.08 -10.54 15.52
CA CYS A 250 -0.83 -9.68 14.76
C CYS A 250 -2.00 -10.45 14.14
N VAL A 251 -1.75 -11.67 13.62
CA VAL A 251 -2.77 -12.44 12.89
C VAL A 251 -3.82 -13.08 13.80
N SER A 252 -3.57 -13.15 15.12
CA SER A 252 -4.59 -13.58 16.09
C SER A 252 -5.79 -12.66 16.13
N CYS A 253 -5.56 -11.36 15.92
CA CYS A 253 -6.61 -10.36 15.79
C CYS A 253 -6.97 -10.11 14.32
N HIS A 254 -5.99 -9.78 13.47
CA HIS A 254 -6.21 -9.17 12.15
C HIS A 254 -6.40 -10.14 10.98
N SER A 255 -6.40 -11.46 11.20
CA SER A 255 -6.31 -12.47 10.12
C SER A 255 -4.96 -12.38 9.37
N ASN A 256 -4.77 -13.22 8.33
CA ASN A 256 -3.56 -13.28 7.52
C ASN A 256 -3.80 -12.89 6.05
N HIS A 257 -4.08 -13.87 5.19
CA HIS A 257 -4.38 -13.68 3.77
C HIS A 257 -5.69 -12.92 3.54
N ASP A 258 -6.65 -12.98 4.48
CA ASP A 258 -7.94 -12.26 4.37
C ASP A 258 -8.01 -11.08 5.34
N ILE A 259 -6.93 -10.31 5.44
CA ILE A 259 -6.84 -9.14 6.33
C ILE A 259 -7.81 -8.05 5.89
N GLN A 260 -8.75 -7.69 6.77
CA GLN A 260 -9.81 -6.72 6.49
C GLN A 260 -9.43 -5.29 6.92
N PRO A 261 -10.12 -4.25 6.42
CA PRO A 261 -9.98 -2.90 6.93
C PRO A 261 -10.15 -2.90 8.44
N VAL A 262 -9.27 -2.19 9.14
CA VAL A 262 -9.37 -2.07 10.59
C VAL A 262 -10.71 -1.41 10.91
N SER A 263 -11.47 -2.07 11.77
CA SER A 263 -12.75 -1.58 12.27
C SER A 263 -12.80 -1.75 13.77
N ILE A 264 -13.46 -0.82 14.44
CA ILE A 264 -13.72 -0.84 15.88
C ILE A 264 -14.47 -2.13 16.30
N ALA A 265 -15.20 -2.77 15.38
CA ALA A 265 -15.84 -4.08 15.62
C ALA A 265 -14.84 -5.21 15.93
N LEU A 266 -13.56 -5.05 15.56
CA LEU A 266 -12.51 -6.03 15.82
C LEU A 266 -12.35 -6.33 17.31
N TYR A 267 -12.55 -5.33 18.18
CA TYR A 267 -12.43 -5.50 19.64
C TYR A 267 -13.40 -6.56 20.17
N ASP A 268 -14.64 -6.61 19.68
CA ASP A 268 -15.62 -7.60 20.15
C ASP A 268 -15.29 -9.00 19.62
N GLN A 269 -14.88 -9.08 18.35
CA GLN A 269 -14.66 -10.34 17.65
C GLN A 269 -13.34 -11.01 18.02
N ALA A 270 -12.28 -10.24 18.24
CA ALA A 270 -10.96 -10.77 18.53
C ALA A 270 -10.82 -11.15 20.01
N CYS A 271 -11.27 -10.30 20.94
CA CYS A 271 -11.07 -10.53 22.37
C CYS A 271 -11.88 -11.73 22.87
N SER A 272 -13.10 -11.92 22.37
CA SER A 272 -14.00 -13.01 22.80
C SER A 272 -13.50 -14.41 22.46
N LYS A 273 -12.51 -14.53 21.57
CA LYS A 273 -11.86 -15.81 21.24
C LYS A 273 -11.09 -16.40 22.43
N CYS A 274 -10.63 -15.56 23.35
CA CYS A 274 -9.77 -15.97 24.47
C CYS A 274 -10.23 -15.43 25.83
N HIS A 275 -11.01 -14.35 25.86
CA HIS A 275 -11.45 -13.70 27.10
C HIS A 275 -12.97 -13.78 27.27
N THR A 276 -13.42 -14.09 28.49
CA THR A 276 -14.85 -14.04 28.82
C THR A 276 -15.31 -12.59 28.96
N PRO A 277 -16.59 -12.27 28.68
CA PRO A 277 -17.13 -10.91 28.77
C PRO A 277 -17.01 -10.25 30.16
N GLU A 278 -16.90 -11.07 31.22
CA GLU A 278 -16.79 -10.65 32.62
C GLU A 278 -15.34 -10.35 33.03
N SER A 279 -14.36 -10.81 32.24
CA SER A 279 -12.95 -10.61 32.54
C SER A 279 -12.54 -9.14 32.44
N ASP A 280 -11.60 -8.71 33.28
CA ASP A 280 -11.12 -7.33 33.28
C ASP A 280 -10.40 -6.97 31.97
N ALA A 281 -9.70 -7.93 31.36
CA ALA A 281 -9.09 -7.77 30.04
C ALA A 281 -10.13 -7.47 28.95
N PHE A 282 -11.27 -8.18 28.93
CA PHE A 282 -12.34 -7.92 27.98
C PHE A 282 -13.01 -6.56 28.23
N LYS A 283 -13.21 -6.18 29.51
CA LYS A 283 -13.71 -4.85 29.87
C LYS A 283 -12.78 -3.74 29.39
N GLN A 284 -11.46 -3.90 29.57
CA GLN A 284 -10.46 -2.95 29.09
C GLN A 284 -10.49 -2.81 27.57
N GLY A 285 -10.60 -3.91 26.82
CA GLY A 285 -10.80 -3.88 25.36
C GLY A 285 -12.05 -3.09 24.95
N ARG A 286 -13.18 -3.28 25.65
CA ARG A 286 -14.40 -2.48 25.41
C ARG A 286 -14.23 -1.01 25.76
N GLN A 287 -13.49 -0.67 26.81
CA GLN A 287 -13.24 0.73 27.17
C GLN A 287 -12.39 1.42 26.10
N ILE A 288 -11.36 0.75 25.58
CA ILE A 288 -10.55 1.24 24.46
C ILE A 288 -11.42 1.46 23.23
N LYS A 289 -12.25 0.46 22.87
CA LYS A 289 -13.22 0.56 21.78
C LYS A 289 -14.10 1.81 21.90
N THR A 290 -14.66 2.05 23.09
CA THR A 290 -15.52 3.21 23.34
C THR A 290 -14.79 4.54 23.18
N ILE A 291 -13.55 4.65 23.68
CA ILE A 291 -12.74 5.87 23.51
C ILE A 291 -12.47 6.15 22.04
N LEU A 292 -12.04 5.13 21.28
CA LEU A 292 -11.71 5.30 19.87
C LEU A 292 -12.95 5.68 19.05
N GLN A 293 -14.09 5.02 19.28
CA GLN A 293 -15.35 5.36 18.62
C GLN A 293 -15.78 6.79 18.94
N LYS A 294 -15.74 7.17 20.22
CA LYS A 294 -16.10 8.52 20.65
C LYS A 294 -15.21 9.57 19.97
N ALA A 295 -13.90 9.34 19.93
CA ALA A 295 -12.96 10.26 19.28
C ALA A 295 -13.27 10.43 17.78
N GLU A 296 -13.49 9.32 17.06
CA GLU A 296 -13.88 9.37 15.63
C GLU A 296 -15.19 10.15 15.40
N ASP A 297 -16.21 9.87 16.22
CA ASP A 297 -17.52 10.51 16.11
C ASP A 297 -17.45 12.01 16.45
N ASP A 298 -16.79 12.37 17.54
CA ASP A 298 -16.66 13.76 17.99
C ASP A 298 -15.83 14.59 17.00
N LEU A 299 -14.77 14.03 16.42
CA LEU A 299 -13.97 14.72 15.41
C LEU A 299 -14.77 14.92 14.11
N ALA A 300 -15.57 13.94 13.71
CA ALA A 300 -16.45 14.05 12.54
C ALA A 300 -17.54 15.09 12.74
N GLU A 301 -18.22 15.09 13.89
CA GLU A 301 -19.23 16.08 14.26
C GLU A 301 -18.62 17.49 14.31
N THR A 302 -17.47 17.64 14.97
CA THR A 302 -16.81 18.93 15.13
C THR A 302 -16.34 19.48 13.79
N ARG A 303 -15.80 18.64 12.90
CA ARG A 303 -15.46 19.05 11.52
C ARG A 303 -16.68 19.57 10.76
N ALA A 304 -17.83 18.90 10.89
CA ALA A 304 -19.06 19.36 10.27
C ALA A 304 -19.53 20.71 10.85
N LEU A 305 -19.41 20.88 12.17
CA LEU A 305 -19.76 22.11 12.89
C LEU A 305 -18.87 23.29 12.49
N VAL A 306 -17.55 23.11 12.38
CA VAL A 306 -16.60 24.13 11.92
C VAL A 306 -16.92 24.54 10.48
N LYS A 307 -17.12 23.55 9.58
CA LYS A 307 -17.51 23.81 8.19
C LYS A 307 -18.81 24.60 8.10
N GLN A 308 -19.80 24.24 8.91
CA GLN A 308 -21.08 24.93 8.96
C GLN A 308 -20.95 26.38 9.45
N ALA A 309 -20.10 26.64 10.45
CA ALA A 309 -19.81 27.99 10.92
C ALA A 309 -19.17 28.86 9.81
N GLY A 310 -18.28 28.28 8.99
CA GLY A 310 -17.74 28.95 7.81
C GLY A 310 -18.83 29.33 6.79
N ILE A 311 -19.79 28.43 6.53
CA ILE A 311 -20.94 28.71 5.65
C ILE A 311 -21.84 29.82 6.21
N GLU A 312 -21.96 29.92 7.54
CA GLU A 312 -22.68 30.99 8.23
C GLU A 312 -21.97 32.36 8.13
N GLY A 313 -20.78 32.42 7.53
CA GLY A 313 -19.99 33.64 7.33
C GLY A 313 -19.10 34.01 8.52
N PHE A 314 -18.86 33.07 9.45
CA PHE A 314 -17.89 33.28 10.52
C PHE A 314 -16.46 33.04 10.00
N PHE A 315 -15.53 33.84 10.53
CA PHE A 315 -14.11 33.58 10.36
C PHE A 315 -13.69 32.44 11.30
N ILE A 316 -13.13 31.35 10.75
CA ILE A 316 -12.96 30.06 11.45
C ILE A 316 -11.50 29.57 11.55
N GLU A 317 -10.51 30.39 11.23
CA GLU A 317 -9.09 29.96 11.21
C GLU A 317 -8.61 29.38 12.56
N GLU A 318 -9.08 29.96 13.66
CA GLU A 318 -8.75 29.47 15.01
C GLU A 318 -9.37 28.09 15.28
N GLU A 319 -10.63 27.88 14.90
CA GLU A 319 -11.28 26.59 15.04
C GLU A 319 -10.71 25.52 14.11
N GLU A 320 -10.26 25.89 12.91
CA GLU A 320 -9.55 24.98 12.00
C GLU A 320 -8.20 24.56 12.58
N ALA A 321 -7.45 25.48 13.19
CA ALA A 321 -6.19 25.16 13.87
C ALA A 321 -6.41 24.21 15.06
N LEU A 322 -7.40 24.50 15.92
CA LEU A 322 -7.78 23.63 17.03
C LEU A 322 -8.26 22.25 16.55
N LEU A 323 -8.97 22.18 15.41
CA LEU A 323 -9.44 20.92 14.83
C LEU A 323 -8.27 20.06 14.35
N GLU A 324 -7.23 20.66 13.76
CA GLU A 324 -6.02 19.93 13.38
C GLU A 324 -5.22 19.47 14.61
N GLU A 325 -5.19 20.24 15.71
CA GLU A 325 -4.63 19.78 16.98
C GLU A 325 -5.38 18.56 17.54
N ALA A 326 -6.71 18.59 17.56
CA ALA A 326 -7.54 17.47 18.00
C ALA A 326 -7.32 16.23 17.13
N LYS A 327 -7.32 16.40 15.81
CA LYS A 327 -7.03 15.35 14.84
C LYS A 327 -5.63 14.75 15.03
N SER A 328 -4.62 15.56 15.37
CA SER A 328 -3.28 15.05 15.69
C SER A 328 -3.32 14.10 16.88
N LYS A 329 -4.08 14.43 17.93
CA LYS A 329 -4.24 13.55 19.11
C LYS A 329 -4.94 12.24 18.77
N ASP A 330 -5.95 12.29 17.90
CA ASP A 330 -6.63 11.09 17.43
C ASP A 330 -5.72 10.22 16.56
N LEU A 331 -4.89 10.82 15.71
CA LEU A 331 -3.88 10.11 14.93
C LEU A 331 -2.79 9.48 15.82
N GLU A 332 -2.41 10.12 16.91
CA GLU A 332 -1.50 9.55 17.92
C GLU A 332 -2.11 8.33 18.64
N MET A 333 -3.43 8.32 18.86
CA MET A 333 -4.14 7.18 19.49
C MET A 333 -4.17 5.94 18.59
N GLN A 334 -4.18 6.09 17.26
CA GLN A 334 -4.30 4.98 16.31
C GLN A 334 -3.21 3.90 16.49
N PRO A 335 -1.91 4.19 16.45
CA PRO A 335 -0.90 3.16 16.70
C PRO A 335 -0.84 2.79 18.18
N LEU A 336 -1.04 3.74 19.11
CA LEU A 336 -0.97 3.52 20.56
C LEU A 336 -1.96 2.46 21.07
N GLN A 337 -3.10 2.30 20.39
CA GLN A 337 -4.11 1.30 20.74
C GLN A 337 -3.56 -0.13 20.80
N HIS A 338 -2.46 -0.42 20.08
CA HIS A 338 -1.81 -1.73 20.06
C HIS A 338 -1.07 -2.07 21.36
N LYS A 339 -0.81 -1.09 22.23
CA LYS A 339 -0.34 -1.32 23.59
C LYS A 339 -1.41 -1.96 24.47
N LEU A 340 -2.68 -1.79 24.08
CA LEU A 340 -3.86 -2.29 24.78
C LEU A 340 -3.97 -1.79 26.23
N ILE A 341 -3.46 -0.59 26.51
CA ILE A 341 -3.53 0.06 27.83
C ILE A 341 -4.47 1.27 27.78
N TYR A 342 -5.58 1.16 28.51
CA TYR A 342 -6.63 2.18 28.51
C TYR A 342 -6.14 3.57 28.95
N ASN A 343 -5.36 3.65 30.03
CA ASN A 343 -4.98 4.93 30.65
C ASN A 343 -4.18 5.85 29.71
N GLU A 344 -3.36 5.28 28.83
CA GLU A 344 -2.54 6.06 27.88
C GLU A 344 -3.39 6.61 26.72
N LEU A 345 -4.42 5.88 26.29
CA LEU A 345 -5.40 6.39 25.32
C LEU A 345 -6.32 7.43 25.94
N ALA A 346 -6.73 7.23 27.20
CA ALA A 346 -7.62 8.14 27.91
C ALA A 346 -7.02 9.55 28.08
N SER A 347 -5.69 9.65 28.26
CA SER A 347 -5.03 10.96 28.35
C SER A 347 -5.06 11.72 27.03
N LEU A 348 -4.78 11.04 25.90
CA LEU A 348 -4.86 11.63 24.56
C LEU A 348 -6.31 12.00 24.19
N SER A 349 -7.26 11.12 24.48
CA SER A 349 -8.69 11.39 24.26
C SER A 349 -9.17 12.59 25.07
N THR A 350 -8.74 12.73 26.33
CA THR A 350 -9.07 13.91 27.14
C THR A 350 -8.49 15.19 26.55
N ALA A 351 -7.27 15.14 25.99
CA ALA A 351 -6.66 16.28 25.32
C ALA A 351 -7.40 16.65 24.02
N SER A 352 -7.82 15.67 23.23
CA SER A 352 -8.66 15.87 22.03
C SER A 352 -10.01 16.49 22.41
N ASP A 353 -10.67 15.94 23.44
CA ASP A 353 -11.95 16.43 23.98
C ASP A 353 -11.87 17.88 24.44
N ALA A 354 -10.76 18.29 25.07
CA ALA A 354 -10.55 19.67 25.49
C ALA A 354 -10.55 20.64 24.30
N LYS A 355 -9.88 20.28 23.20
CA LYS A 355 -9.84 21.07 21.96
C LYS A 355 -11.19 21.12 21.28
N ILE A 356 -11.89 19.99 21.21
CA ILE A 356 -13.25 19.91 20.66
C ILE A 356 -14.21 20.81 21.47
N LYS A 357 -14.12 20.79 22.79
CA LYS A 357 -14.92 21.66 23.66
C LYS A 357 -14.61 23.14 23.44
N GLU A 358 -13.35 23.50 23.26
CA GLU A 358 -12.91 24.86 22.95
C GLU A 358 -13.51 25.36 21.62
N ILE A 359 -13.45 24.53 20.57
CA ILE A 359 -14.07 24.81 19.26
C ILE A 359 -15.58 25.04 19.40
N LYS A 360 -16.29 24.11 20.05
CA LYS A 360 -17.75 24.19 20.24
C LYS A 360 -18.11 25.47 20.99
N THR A 361 -17.39 25.80 22.06
CA THR A 361 -17.60 27.01 22.86
C THR A 361 -17.34 28.29 22.04
N SER A 362 -16.27 28.33 21.25
CA SER A 362 -15.94 29.47 20.39
C SER A 362 -17.06 29.74 19.37
N ILE A 363 -17.53 28.71 18.68
CA ILE A 363 -18.59 28.83 17.67
C ILE A 363 -19.93 29.24 18.28
N GLU A 364 -20.29 28.68 19.45
CA GLU A 364 -21.47 29.12 20.19
C GLU A 364 -21.37 30.59 20.60
N GLY A 365 -20.20 31.03 21.05
CA GLY A 365 -19.91 32.44 21.34
C GLY A 365 -20.09 33.35 20.12
N LYS A 366 -19.55 32.95 18.96
CA LYS A 366 -19.69 33.69 17.69
C LYS A 366 -21.16 33.80 17.27
N ARG A 367 -21.93 32.70 17.37
CA ARG A 367 -23.38 32.68 17.07
C ARG A 367 -24.19 33.53 18.04
N ALA A 368 -23.89 33.48 19.34
CA ALA A 368 -24.53 34.33 20.33
C ALA A 368 -24.23 35.82 20.09
N GLY A 369 -22.98 36.16 19.76
CA GLY A 369 -22.56 37.50 19.38
C GLY A 369 -23.31 38.02 18.16
N LEU A 370 -23.51 37.18 17.13
CA LEU A 370 -24.31 37.55 15.96
C LEU A 370 -25.77 37.83 16.32
N LYS A 371 -26.39 37.02 17.19
CA LYS A 371 -27.77 37.26 17.66
C LYS A 371 -27.88 38.61 18.36
N TRP A 372 -26.94 38.94 19.26
CA TRP A 372 -26.91 40.22 19.96
C TRP A 372 -26.69 41.41 19.02
N ARG A 373 -25.80 41.28 18.03
CA ARG A 373 -25.60 42.32 16.99
C ARG A 373 -26.87 42.57 16.18
N LYS A 374 -27.63 41.52 15.83
CA LYS A 374 -28.93 41.67 15.15
C LYS A 374 -29.95 42.40 16.01
N VAL A 375 -30.05 42.06 17.30
CA VAL A 375 -30.95 42.76 18.24
C VAL A 375 -30.54 44.22 18.39
N GLY A 376 -29.25 44.50 18.57
CA GLY A 376 -28.73 45.87 18.66
C GLY A 376 -29.00 46.68 17.39
N LEU A 377 -28.85 46.08 16.20
CA LEU A 377 -29.16 46.71 14.93
C LEU A 377 -30.66 47.05 14.80
N ILE A 378 -31.56 46.18 15.25
CA ILE A 378 -33.01 46.46 15.28
C ILE A 378 -33.31 47.65 16.19
N VAL A 379 -32.72 47.68 17.40
CA VAL A 379 -32.89 48.80 18.34
C VAL A 379 -32.36 50.11 17.73
N LEU A 380 -31.20 50.06 17.08
CA LEU A 380 -30.62 51.21 16.38
C LEU A 380 -31.53 51.70 15.25
N TRP A 381 -32.10 50.81 14.44
CA TRP A 381 -33.04 51.18 13.38
C TRP A 381 -34.31 51.80 13.93
N ILE A 382 -34.88 51.27 15.01
CA ILE A 382 -36.04 51.85 15.69
C ILE A 382 -35.70 53.28 16.16
N PHE A 383 -34.53 53.46 16.78
CA PHE A 383 -34.07 54.77 17.22
C PHE A 383 -33.91 55.76 16.04
N ILE A 384 -33.27 55.34 14.95
CA ILE A 384 -33.11 56.17 13.74
C ILE A 384 -34.48 56.56 13.17
N LEU A 385 -35.43 55.62 13.07
CA LEU A 385 -36.78 55.90 12.58
C LEU A 385 -37.53 56.91 13.46
N ILE A 386 -37.39 56.82 14.79
CA ILE A 386 -37.95 57.80 15.72
C ILE A 386 -37.32 59.18 15.50
N MET A 387 -36.00 59.26 15.33
CA MET A 387 -35.30 60.52 15.06
C MET A 387 -35.72 61.15 13.73
N VAL A 388 -35.82 60.35 12.66
CA VAL A 388 -36.31 60.81 11.35
C VAL A 388 -37.76 61.31 11.45
N TRP A 389 -38.61 60.61 12.18
CA TRP A 389 -39.99 61.03 12.41
C TRP A 389 -40.08 62.35 13.19
N ALA A 390 -39.29 62.49 14.26
CA ALA A 390 -39.22 63.72 15.06
C ALA A 390 -38.74 64.92 14.23
N LEU A 391 -37.67 64.75 13.45
CA LEU A 391 -37.14 65.78 12.55
C LEU A 391 -38.18 66.18 11.49
N ASN A 392 -38.87 65.22 10.88
CA ASN A 392 -39.91 65.49 9.89
C ASN A 392 -41.14 66.21 10.50
N SER A 393 -41.51 65.85 11.73
CA SER A 393 -42.57 66.52 12.49
C SER A 393 -42.23 67.99 12.73
N GLU A 394 -41.01 68.25 13.20
CA GLU A 394 -40.55 69.62 13.47
C GLU A 394 -40.41 70.45 12.19
N TYR A 395 -39.87 69.85 11.12
CA TYR A 395 -39.84 70.47 9.79
C TYR A 395 -41.24 70.87 9.31
N LYS A 396 -42.24 69.99 9.45
CA LYS A 396 -43.64 70.30 9.09
C LYS A 396 -44.22 71.45 9.91
N LYS A 397 -43.90 71.56 11.20
CA LYS A 397 -44.33 72.70 12.04
C LYS A 397 -43.74 74.01 11.53
N ILE A 398 -42.42 74.05 11.30
CA ILE A 398 -41.74 75.25 10.80
C ILE A 398 -42.33 75.69 9.45
N MET A 399 -42.54 74.75 8.52
CA MET A 399 -43.16 75.06 7.22
C MET A 399 -44.61 75.53 7.34
N ALA A 400 -45.37 75.04 8.32
CA ALA A 400 -46.72 75.53 8.61
C ALA A 400 -46.70 76.96 9.17
N GLU A 401 -45.78 77.26 10.09
CA GLU A 401 -45.57 78.61 10.63
C GLU A 401 -45.15 79.62 9.54
N GLU A 402 -44.25 79.23 8.63
CA GLU A 402 -43.87 80.06 7.48
C GLU A 402 -45.03 80.33 6.53
N LYS A 403 -45.84 79.31 6.21
CA LYS A 403 -47.06 79.49 5.40
C LYS A 403 -48.07 80.43 6.08
N THR A 404 -48.16 80.38 7.41
CA THR A 404 -49.07 81.24 8.17
C THR A 404 -48.57 82.68 8.21
N LYS A 405 -47.24 82.89 8.36
CA LYS A 405 -46.60 84.21 8.24
C LYS A 405 -46.75 84.80 6.83
N GLN A 406 -46.61 84.02 5.77
CA GLN A 406 -46.87 84.47 4.39
C GLN A 406 -48.33 84.85 4.14
N LYS A 407 -49.28 84.19 4.83
CA LYS A 407 -50.71 84.50 4.71
C LYS A 407 -51.15 85.75 5.46
N ASN A 408 -50.49 86.08 6.58
CA ASN A 408 -50.83 87.23 7.43
C ASN A 408 -49.99 88.50 7.11
N GLY A 409 -49.03 88.41 6.18
CA GLY A 409 -48.20 89.51 5.69
C GLY A 409 -48.67 90.12 4.36
N LYS A 410 -49.85 89.73 3.87
CA LYS A 410 -50.64 90.41 2.84
C LYS A 410 -51.93 90.89 3.49
#